data_AF-A0A2M8D061-F1
#
_entry.id   AF-A0A2M8D061-F1
#
_cell.length_a   1.000
_cell.length_b   1.000
_cell.length_c   1.000
_cell.angle_alpha   90.00
_cell.angle_beta   90.00
_cell.angle_gamma   90.00
#
_symmetry.space_group_name_H-M   'P 1'
#
loop_
_entity.id
_entity.type
_entity.pdbx_description
1 polymer ?
#
loop_
_entity_poly.entity_id
_entity_poly.type
_entity_poly.pdbx_seq_one_letter_code
_entity_poly.pdbx_strand_id
1 'polypeptide(L)' 'MKRLTPFRQWLSANGIGVTKGYQLVAQNKLKTVKIGKNRFITEESAQAFIDNLNDEAENQGA' A
#
# COMPACT_ATOMS: atom_id res chain seq x y z
N MET A 1 16.88 -7.70 -6.12
CA MET A 1 16.05 -8.40 -5.11
C MET A 1 14.82 -7.53 -4.87
N LYS A 2 13.59 -8.02 -5.07
CA LYS A 2 12.39 -7.24 -4.76
C LYS A 2 12.30 -7.05 -3.25
N ARG A 3 12.25 -5.80 -2.77
CA ARG A 3 12.08 -5.54 -1.33
C ARG A 3 10.63 -5.81 -0.94
N LEU A 4 10.48 -6.56 0.15
CA LEU A 4 9.19 -6.87 0.75
C LEU A 4 9.13 -6.19 2.11
N THR A 5 8.12 -5.34 2.30
CA THR A 5 7.91 -4.66 3.57
C THR A 5 6.73 -5.32 4.29
N PRO A 6 6.82 -5.61 5.60
CA PRO A 6 5.68 -6.11 6.35
C PRO A 6 4.48 -5.18 6.19
N PHE A 7 3.33 -5.73 5.79
CA PHE A 7 2.17 -4.94 5.36
C PHE A 7 1.71 -3.96 6.45
N ARG A 8 1.60 -4.42 7.71
CA ARG A 8 1.17 -3.59 8.84
C ARG A 8 2.19 -2.50 9.18
N GLN A 9 3.48 -2.78 9.02
CA GLN A 9 4.54 -1.79 9.24
C GLN A 9 4.46 -0.68 8.19
N TRP A 10 4.29 -1.05 6.92
CA TRP A 10 4.14 -0.06 5.84
C TRP A 10 2.89 0.81 6.03
N LEU A 11 1.74 0.21 6.39
CA LEU A 11 0.53 0.96 6.68
C LEU A 11 0.74 1.98 7.81
N SER A 12 1.36 1.55 8.91
CA SER A 12 1.66 2.43 10.04
C SER A 12 2.60 3.58 9.65
N ALA A 13 3.61 3.30 8.81
CA ALA A 13 4.56 4.31 8.34
C ALA A 13 3.90 5.38 7.44
N ASN A 14 2.80 5.03 6.76
CA ASN A 14 2.05 5.92 5.88
C ASN A 14 0.77 6.47 6.54
N GLY A 15 0.57 6.26 7.85
CA GLY A 15 -0.62 6.74 8.56
C GLY A 15 -1.93 6.06 8.13
N ILE A 16 -1.87 4.89 7.48
CA ILE A 16 -3.05 4.17 6.99
C ILE A 16 -3.54 3.21 8.06
N GLY A 17 -4.81 3.33 8.45
CA GLY A 17 -5.45 2.41 9.38
C GLY A 17 -5.51 0.97 8.85
N VAL A 18 -5.36 -0.03 9.72
CA VAL A 18 -5.30 -1.45 9.34
C VAL A 18 -6.54 -1.88 8.54
N THR A 19 -7.74 -1.48 8.98
CA THR A 19 -9.00 -1.77 8.28
C THR A 19 -9.01 -1.18 6.87
N LYS A 20 -8.61 0.10 6.73
CA LYS A 20 -8.51 0.77 5.44
C LYS A 20 -7.47 0.09 4.54
N GLY A 21 -6.34 -0.33 5.10
CA GLY A 21 -5.33 -1.10 4.37
C GLY A 21 -5.91 -2.39 3.77
N TYR A 22 -6.66 -3.17 4.54
CA TYR A 22 -7.31 -4.38 4.01
C TYR A 22 -8.41 -4.07 2.98
N GLN A 23 -9.14 -2.96 3.14
CA GLN A 23 -10.09 -2.50 2.11
C GLN A 23 -9.38 -2.16 0.79
N LEU A 24 -8.22 -1.48 0.85
CA LEU A 24 -7.42 -1.17 -0.34
C LEU A 24 -6.92 -2.44 -1.05
N VAL A 25 -6.55 -3.46 -0.28
CA VAL A 25 -6.20 -4.78 -0.85
C VAL A 25 -7.43 -5.42 -1.52
N ALA A 26 -8.60 -5.39 -0.88
CA ALA A 26 -9.84 -5.92 -1.45
C ALA A 26 -10.29 -5.17 -2.72
N GLN A 27 -9.98 -3.87 -2.81
CA GLN A 27 -10.23 -3.02 -3.98
C GLN A 27 -9.16 -3.14 -5.07
N ASN A 28 -8.19 -4.06 -4.92
CA ASN A 28 -7.03 -4.21 -5.81
C ASN A 28 -6.16 -2.95 -5.95
N LYS A 29 -6.29 -1.98 -5.03
CA LYS A 29 -5.45 -0.77 -4.96
C LYS A 29 -4.08 -1.06 -4.34
N LEU A 30 -3.97 -2.11 -3.51
CA LEU A 30 -2.72 -2.60 -2.94
C LEU A 30 -2.52 -4.08 -3.22
N LYS A 31 -1.42 -4.43 -3.88
CA LYS A 31 -0.99 -5.81 -4.08
C LYS A 31 -0.11 -6.24 -2.91
N THR A 32 -0.44 -7.39 -2.34
CA THR A 32 0.29 -7.98 -1.21
C THR A 32 0.61 -9.44 -1.50
N VAL A 33 1.69 -9.92 -0.91
CA VAL A 33 2.10 -11.32 -0.95
C VAL A 33 2.08 -11.90 0.45
N LYS A 34 1.59 -13.14 0.56
CA LYS A 34 1.54 -13.87 1.83
C LYS A 34 2.70 -14.85 1.87
N ILE A 35 3.55 -14.75 2.89
CA ILE A 35 4.67 -15.67 3.13
C ILE A 35 4.47 -16.25 4.53
N GLY A 36 4.10 -17.53 4.59
CA GLY A 36 3.68 -18.18 5.83
C GLY A 36 2.45 -17.50 6.46
N LYS A 37 2.56 -17.09 7.73
CA LYS A 37 1.51 -16.36 8.45
C LYS A 37 1.54 -14.85 8.21
N ASN A 38 2.63 -14.33 7.62
CA ASN A 38 2.86 -12.91 7.47
C ASN A 38 2.42 -12.41 6.09
N ARG A 39 1.92 -11.17 6.04
CA ARG A 39 1.56 -10.47 4.80
C ARG A 39 2.56 -9.34 4.57
N PHE A 40 3.04 -9.24 3.34
CA PHE A 40 3.99 -8.23 2.90
C PHE A 40 3.40 -7.46 1.72
N ILE A 41 3.80 -6.20 1.60
CA ILE A 41 3.58 -5.39 0.41
C ILE A 41 4.85 -5.41 -0.44
N THR A 42 4.69 -5.46 -1.76
CA THR A 42 5.84 -5.32 -2.67
C THR A 42 6.15 -3.85 -2.87
N GLU A 43 7.43 -3.51 -3.00
CA GLU A 43 7.90 -2.14 -3.24
C GLU A 43 7.20 -1.50 -4.44
N GLU A 44 6.97 -2.24 -5.52
CA GLU A 44 6.30 -1.70 -6.71
C GLU A 44 4.84 -1.32 -6.44
N SER A 45 4.13 -2.11 -5.64
CA SER A 45 2.75 -1.79 -5.28
C SER A 45 2.67 -0.65 -4.27
N ALA A 46 3.64 -0.55 -3.36
CA ALA A 46 3.72 0.55 -2.41
C ALA A 46 3.98 1.87 -3.15
N GLN A 47 4.95 1.88 -4.06
CA GLN A 47 5.30 3.06 -4.84
C GLN A 47 4.13 3.48 -5.73
N ALA A 48 3.56 2.56 -6.50
CA ALA A 48 2.42 2.88 -7.36
C ALA A 48 1.23 3.47 -6.58
N PHE A 49 1.00 3.01 -5.34
CA PHE A 49 -0.06 3.59 -4.52
C PHE A 49 0.25 5.03 -4.08
N ILE A 50 1.50 5.30 -3.68
CA ILE A 50 1.93 6.65 -3.29
C ILE A 50 1.87 7.60 -4.49
N ASP A 51 2.33 7.15 -5.67
CA ASP A 51 2.31 7.94 -6.90
C ASP A 51 0.86 8.33 -7.25
N ASN A 52 -0.08 7.36 -7.22
CA ASN A 52 -1.50 7.66 -7.45
C ASN A 52 -2.09 8.63 -6.42
N LEU A 53 -1.67 8.59 -5.15
CA LEU A 53 -2.14 9.55 -4.14
C LEU A 53 -1.67 10.97 -4.45
N ASN A 54 -0.43 11.12 -4.92
CA ASN A 54 0.10 12.42 -5.31
C ASN A 54 -0.62 12.96 -6.55
N ASP A 55 -0.86 12.09 -7.55
CA ASP A 55 -1.61 12.47 -8.76
C ASP A 55 -3.05 12.89 -8.42
N GLU A 56 -3.73 12.18 -7.50
CA GLU A 56 -5.07 12.55 -7.03
C GLU A 56 -5.08 13.89 -6.27
N ALA A 57 -4.02 14.18 -5.50
CA ALA A 57 -3.87 15.43 -4.78
C ALA A 57 -3.61 16.62 -5.71
N GLU A 58 -2.81 16.43 -6.76
CA GLU A 58 -2.52 17.48 -7.75
C GLU A 58 -3.75 17.81 -8.61
N ASN A 59 -4.55 16.81 -8.99
CA ASN A 59 -5.75 17.00 -9.80
C ASN A 59 -6.95 17.61 -9.04
N GLN A 60 -6.91 17.67 -7.70
CA GLN A 60 -7.95 18.33 -6.89
C GLN A 60 -7.66 19.82 -6.60
N GLY A 61 -6.53 20.34 -7.10
CA GLY A 61 -6.09 21.72 -6.93
C GLY A 61 -6.28 22.65 -8.14
N ALA A 62 -7.05 22.24 -9.17
CA ALA A 62 -7.31 23.03 -10.37
C ALA A 62 -8.77 23.51 -10.46
#